data_AF-A0A0X8NUS0-F1
#
_entry.id   AF-A0A0X8NUS0-F1
#
_cell.length_a   1.000
_cell.length_b   1.000
_cell.length_c   1.000
_cell.angle_alpha   90.00
_cell.angle_beta   90.00
_cell.angle_gamma   90.00
#
_symmetry.space_group_name_H-M   'P 1'
#
loop_
_entity.id
_entity.type
_entity.pdbx_description
1 polymer ?
#
loop_
_entity_poly.entity_id
_entity_poly.type
_entity_poly.pdbx_seq_one_letter_code
_entity_poly.pdbx_strand_id
1 'polypeptide(L)'
;MHIRPRLTASIAILALFAAPAAMAANPQAEAPAGATACAFGAWANYEKPSITVRDAPSANAKALGQIPTKPAAGEPEYSYSVTFDVKQAQDGWLKIANASDAYNEEEFPDQAPRKVYKGEGWIRADDARVGIQSARGYLKPDAASQRLVDLGGDWLTEMGKIQGIRACHENWVLLDYLVDRKRSPQDEIVERAKGEQLAGRAWFRGLCDVQETTCDMKSVDR
;
A
#
# COMPACT_ATOMS: atom_id res chain seq x y z
N MET A 1 -81.91 -12.18 36.50
CA MET A 1 -80.55 -12.15 37.07
C MET A 1 -79.78 -13.33 36.51
N HIS A 2 -78.99 -13.15 35.45
CA HIS A 2 -77.89 -14.06 35.06
C HIS A 2 -76.97 -13.31 34.10
N ILE A 3 -75.79 -12.95 34.61
CA ILE A 3 -74.68 -12.32 33.91
C ILE A 3 -73.87 -13.44 33.23
N ARG A 4 -73.61 -13.34 31.93
CA ARG A 4 -72.64 -14.19 31.22
C ARG A 4 -71.41 -13.36 30.84
N PRO A 5 -70.18 -13.80 31.16
CA PRO A 5 -68.95 -13.11 30.78
C PRO A 5 -68.37 -13.64 29.46
N ARG A 6 -67.85 -12.66 28.69
CA ARG A 6 -66.68 -12.59 27.78
C ARG A 6 -66.06 -13.86 27.20
N LEU A 7 -65.66 -13.77 25.92
CA LEU A 7 -64.29 -14.06 25.44
C LEU A 7 -64.12 -13.57 23.98
N THR A 8 -63.59 -12.36 23.81
CA THR A 8 -63.04 -11.89 22.53
C THR A 8 -61.56 -12.25 22.50
N ALA A 9 -61.18 -13.20 21.64
CA ALA A 9 -59.80 -13.56 21.38
C ALA A 9 -59.18 -12.57 20.39
N SER A 10 -58.21 -11.77 20.85
CA SER A 10 -57.39 -10.92 19.98
C SER A 10 -56.13 -11.68 19.56
N ILE A 11 -56.02 -12.01 18.27
CA ILE A 11 -54.81 -12.59 17.68
C ILE A 11 -53.86 -11.44 17.35
N ALA A 12 -52.75 -11.34 18.08
CA ALA A 12 -51.66 -10.43 17.77
C ALA A 12 -50.73 -11.07 16.72
N ILE A 13 -50.66 -10.50 15.53
CA ILE A 13 -49.73 -10.90 14.47
C ILE A 13 -48.39 -10.23 14.75
N LEU A 14 -47.40 -11.00 15.20
CA LEU A 14 -46.00 -10.56 15.24
C LEU A 14 -45.43 -10.62 13.81
N ALA A 15 -45.28 -9.46 13.17
CA ALA A 15 -44.48 -9.35 11.96
C ALA A 15 -42.99 -9.37 12.33
N LEU A 16 -42.31 -10.51 12.10
CA LEU A 16 -40.86 -10.57 12.14
C LEU A 16 -40.30 -9.80 10.93
N PHE A 17 -39.82 -8.58 11.16
CA PHE A 17 -38.95 -7.89 10.21
C PHE A 17 -37.60 -8.61 10.20
N ALA A 18 -37.37 -9.45 9.18
CA ALA A 18 -36.04 -9.95 8.85
C ALA A 18 -35.22 -8.78 8.30
N ALA A 19 -34.41 -8.14 9.16
CA ALA A 19 -33.42 -7.19 8.69
C ALA A 19 -32.36 -7.95 7.87
N PRO A 20 -32.03 -7.51 6.64
CA PRO A 20 -30.95 -8.13 5.89
C PRO A 20 -29.65 -7.94 6.67
N ALA A 21 -28.93 -9.04 6.90
CA ALA A 21 -27.59 -8.99 7.46
C ALA A 21 -26.71 -8.21 6.48
N ALA A 22 -26.49 -6.93 6.74
CA ALA A 22 -25.44 -6.17 6.08
C ALA A 22 -24.13 -6.90 6.42
N MET A 23 -23.49 -7.50 5.41
CA MET A 23 -22.14 -8.00 5.56
C MET A 23 -21.28 -6.82 6.00
N ALA A 24 -20.83 -6.82 7.25
CA ALA A 24 -19.96 -5.81 7.77
C ALA A 24 -18.69 -5.82 6.91
N ALA A 25 -18.45 -4.74 6.16
CA ALA A 25 -17.20 -4.56 5.45
C ALA A 25 -16.06 -4.58 6.48
N ASN A 26 -14.98 -5.30 6.17
CA ASN A 26 -13.81 -5.30 7.04
C ASN A 26 -13.33 -3.86 7.24
N PRO A 27 -13.03 -3.44 8.49
CA PRO A 27 -12.57 -2.09 8.75
C PRO A 27 -11.31 -1.77 7.94
N GLN A 28 -11.22 -0.53 7.48
CA GLN A 28 -10.09 0.00 6.70
C GLN A 28 -9.60 1.25 7.41
N ALA A 29 -8.28 1.48 7.42
CA ALA A 29 -7.74 2.74 7.91
C ALA A 29 -8.16 3.88 6.98
N GLU A 30 -8.51 5.03 7.55
CA GLU A 30 -8.87 6.21 6.77
C GLU A 30 -7.64 7.04 6.43
N ALA A 31 -7.61 7.58 5.21
CA ALA A 31 -6.61 8.56 4.84
C ALA A 31 -6.94 9.91 5.50
N PRO A 32 -5.95 10.61 6.08
CA PRO A 32 -6.14 11.98 6.56
C PRO A 32 -6.65 12.88 5.43
N ALA A 33 -7.43 13.89 5.79
CA ALA A 33 -7.86 14.89 4.81
C ALA A 33 -6.66 15.74 4.37
N GLY A 34 -6.46 15.85 3.06
CA GLY A 34 -5.45 16.70 2.45
C GLY A 34 -4.05 16.06 2.39
N ALA A 35 -3.06 16.93 2.19
CA ALA A 35 -1.68 16.51 2.00
C ALA A 35 -1.01 16.11 3.31
N THR A 36 -0.22 15.03 3.27
CA THR A 36 0.66 14.62 4.37
C THR A 36 2.13 14.69 3.95
N ALA A 37 2.97 15.26 4.79
CA ALA A 37 4.41 15.27 4.58
C ALA A 37 5.01 13.86 4.78
N CYS A 38 5.93 13.49 3.90
CA CYS A 38 6.63 12.21 3.90
C CYS A 38 8.15 12.45 3.89
N ALA A 39 8.92 11.50 4.42
CA ALA A 39 10.37 11.58 4.45
C ALA A 39 10.99 10.17 4.39
N PHE A 40 10.91 9.52 3.23
CA PHE A 40 11.51 8.20 2.99
C PHE A 40 11.88 8.02 1.52
N GLY A 41 12.77 7.07 1.24
CA GLY A 41 13.11 6.63 -0.12
C GLY A 41 12.15 5.55 -0.63
N ALA A 42 11.85 5.59 -1.92
CA ALA A 42 11.05 4.61 -2.64
C ALA A 42 11.71 4.28 -3.98
N TRP A 43 11.19 3.25 -4.66
CA TRP A 43 11.64 2.90 -6.00
C TRP A 43 10.47 2.76 -6.97
N ALA A 44 10.80 2.90 -8.25
CA ALA A 44 9.85 2.82 -9.35
C ALA A 44 9.18 1.44 -9.42
N ASN A 45 7.85 1.42 -9.56
CA ASN A 45 7.09 0.23 -9.91
C ASN A 45 7.34 -0.15 -11.39
N TYR A 46 7.77 -1.39 -11.63
CA TYR A 46 8.17 -1.90 -12.94
C TYR A 46 7.03 -2.47 -13.80
N GLU A 47 5.76 -2.29 -13.40
CA GLU A 47 4.60 -2.80 -14.15
C GLU A 47 4.46 -2.16 -15.55
N LYS A 48 4.60 -0.83 -15.62
CA LYS A 48 4.58 -0.07 -16.88
C LYS A 48 6.01 0.24 -17.33
N PRO A 49 6.26 0.68 -18.59
CA PRO A 49 7.63 0.93 -19.08
C PRO A 49 8.25 2.26 -18.62
N SER A 50 7.42 3.24 -18.22
CA SER A 50 7.88 4.54 -17.74
C SER A 50 6.84 5.25 -16.89
N ILE A 51 7.30 6.02 -15.92
CA ILE A 51 6.49 6.85 -15.01
C ILE A 51 6.63 8.32 -15.41
N THR A 52 5.50 8.97 -15.68
CA THR A 52 5.46 10.40 -15.98
C THR A 52 5.47 11.22 -14.69
N VAL A 53 6.43 12.13 -14.57
CA VAL A 53 6.50 13.13 -13.51
C VAL A 53 5.76 14.39 -13.95
N ARG A 54 4.90 14.93 -13.09
CA ARG A 54 4.01 16.06 -13.40
C ARG A 54 4.19 17.25 -12.47
N ASP A 55 3.78 18.44 -12.90
CA ASP A 55 3.93 19.66 -12.11
C ASP A 55 2.88 19.83 -10.98
N ALA A 56 1.78 19.09 -11.05
CA ALA A 56 0.72 19.05 -10.04
C ALA A 56 0.16 17.63 -9.87
N PRO A 57 -0.53 17.31 -8.74
CA PRO A 57 -1.14 16.01 -8.48
C PRO A 57 -2.42 15.81 -9.32
N SER A 58 -2.28 15.79 -10.65
CA SER A 58 -3.39 15.63 -11.59
C SER A 58 -2.96 14.94 -12.88
N ALA A 59 -3.85 14.14 -13.46
CA ALA A 59 -3.59 13.43 -14.72
C ALA A 59 -3.39 14.41 -15.89
N ASN A 60 -4.00 15.58 -15.78
CA ASN A 60 -4.00 16.63 -16.80
C ASN A 60 -2.91 17.68 -16.55
N ALA A 61 -2.17 17.56 -15.45
CA ALA A 61 -1.04 18.42 -15.13
C ALA A 61 0.08 18.26 -16.17
N LYS A 62 0.88 19.31 -16.37
CA LYS A 62 1.95 19.31 -17.37
C LYS A 62 2.96 18.23 -17.01
N ALA A 63 3.40 17.46 -18.01
CA ALA A 63 4.50 16.53 -17.85
C ALA A 63 5.83 17.32 -17.73
N LEU A 64 6.58 17.06 -16.66
CA LEU A 64 7.89 17.62 -16.41
C LEU A 64 9.02 16.72 -16.92
N GLY A 65 8.81 15.40 -16.86
CA GLY A 65 9.80 14.42 -17.25
C GLY A 65 9.30 12.99 -17.09
N GLN A 66 10.23 12.05 -17.18
CA GLN A 66 9.95 10.62 -17.10
C GLN A 66 10.97 9.92 -16.19
N ILE A 67 10.52 8.86 -15.54
CA ILE A 67 11.34 7.89 -14.82
C ILE A 67 11.20 6.55 -15.54
N PRO A 68 12.25 6.05 -16.22
CA PRO A 68 12.23 4.74 -16.84
C PRO A 68 12.17 3.66 -15.76
N THR A 69 11.38 2.62 -16.02
CA THR A 69 11.19 1.49 -15.10
C THR A 69 11.63 0.16 -15.73
N LYS A 70 11.86 0.18 -17.05
CA LYS A 70 12.41 -0.89 -17.87
C LYS A 70 13.49 -0.31 -18.77
N PRO A 71 14.46 -1.12 -19.22
CA PRO A 71 15.39 -0.69 -20.25
C PRO A 71 14.65 -0.30 -21.54
N ALA A 72 15.23 0.63 -22.30
CA ALA A 72 14.73 0.91 -23.65
C ALA A 72 15.00 -0.29 -24.56
N ALA A 73 14.26 -0.40 -25.67
CA ALA A 73 14.44 -1.51 -26.59
C ALA A 73 15.88 -1.54 -27.14
N GLY A 74 16.59 -2.65 -26.92
CA GLY A 74 17.98 -2.82 -27.34
C GLY A 74 19.02 -2.38 -26.31
N GLU A 75 18.61 -1.84 -25.15
CA GLU A 75 19.49 -1.52 -24.03
C GLU A 75 19.65 -2.72 -23.08
N PRO A 76 20.78 -2.82 -22.34
CA PRO A 76 20.99 -3.87 -21.36
C PRO A 76 19.95 -3.83 -20.23
N GLU A 77 19.66 -5.00 -19.64
CA GLU A 77 18.79 -5.09 -18.48
C GLU A 77 19.48 -4.51 -17.24
N TYR A 78 18.74 -3.70 -16.49
CA TYR A 78 19.22 -3.07 -15.26
C TYR A 78 18.73 -3.87 -14.05
N SER A 79 19.64 -4.19 -13.12
CA SER A 79 19.33 -4.96 -11.91
C SER A 79 18.48 -4.17 -10.91
N TYR A 80 18.60 -2.84 -10.89
CA TYR A 80 17.96 -1.98 -9.89
C TYR A 80 16.93 -1.04 -10.49
N SER A 81 15.87 -0.75 -9.74
CA SER A 81 14.87 0.25 -10.11
C SER A 81 15.39 1.66 -9.82
N VAL A 82 14.91 2.65 -10.57
CA VAL A 82 15.20 4.06 -10.25
C VAL A 82 14.61 4.38 -8.88
N THR A 83 15.44 4.93 -7.99
CA THR A 83 15.04 5.35 -6.65
C THR A 83 14.72 6.82 -6.61
N PHE A 84 13.96 7.27 -5.62
CA PHE A 84 13.61 8.67 -5.40
C PHE A 84 13.15 8.90 -3.96
N ASP A 85 13.23 10.14 -3.52
CA ASP A 85 12.65 10.56 -2.25
C ASP A 85 11.15 10.82 -2.40
N VAL A 86 10.35 10.37 -1.43
CA VAL A 86 8.93 10.76 -1.31
C VAL A 86 8.80 11.86 -0.25
N LYS A 87 8.32 13.04 -0.67
CA LYS A 87 8.21 14.24 0.17
C LYS A 87 6.80 14.54 0.65
N GLN A 88 5.79 14.09 -0.11
CA GLN A 88 4.38 14.34 0.21
C GLN A 88 3.49 13.28 -0.43
N ALA A 89 2.41 12.92 0.24
CA ALA A 89 1.30 12.16 -0.33
C ALA A 89 0.03 13.00 -0.31
N GLN A 90 -0.74 12.96 -1.39
CA GLN A 90 -2.00 13.70 -1.51
C GLN A 90 -2.90 13.05 -2.58
N ASP A 91 -4.12 12.67 -2.21
CA ASP A 91 -5.18 12.24 -3.15
C ASP A 91 -4.73 11.19 -4.20
N GLY A 92 -3.92 10.22 -3.76
CA GLY A 92 -3.39 9.17 -4.64
C GLY A 92 -2.20 9.60 -5.51
N TRP A 93 -1.54 10.69 -5.16
CA TRP A 93 -0.31 11.18 -5.77
C TRP A 93 0.80 11.30 -4.74
N LEU A 94 2.03 11.18 -5.22
CA LEU A 94 3.24 11.38 -4.44
C LEU A 94 4.06 12.50 -5.06
N LYS A 95 4.44 13.48 -4.23
CA LYS A 95 5.47 14.43 -4.61
C LYS A 95 6.82 13.78 -4.34
N ILE A 96 7.62 13.66 -5.39
CA ILE A 96 8.94 13.05 -5.36
C ILE A 96 10.04 14.05 -5.67
N ALA A 97 11.26 13.71 -5.28
CA ALA A 97 12.47 14.46 -5.60
C ALA A 97 13.66 13.51 -5.77
N ASN A 98 14.76 14.03 -6.32
CA ASN A 98 16.06 13.35 -6.33
C ASN A 98 16.04 11.95 -6.97
N ALA A 99 15.33 11.79 -8.09
CA ALA A 99 15.33 10.50 -8.78
C ALA A 99 16.75 10.11 -9.22
N SER A 100 17.15 8.88 -8.97
CA SER A 100 18.53 8.42 -9.10
C SER A 100 18.62 7.01 -9.69
N ASP A 101 19.60 6.83 -10.56
CA ASP A 101 19.99 5.53 -11.11
C ASP A 101 21.34 5.03 -10.54
N ALA A 102 21.81 5.66 -9.47
CA ALA A 102 23.16 5.48 -8.94
C ALA A 102 23.55 4.01 -8.67
N TYR A 103 22.61 3.17 -8.21
CA TYR A 103 22.90 1.76 -7.98
C TYR A 103 23.33 1.00 -9.24
N ASN A 104 22.70 1.28 -10.39
CA ASN A 104 23.15 0.68 -11.64
C ASN A 104 24.44 1.33 -12.15
N GLU A 105 24.66 2.62 -11.88
CA GLU A 105 25.91 3.30 -12.24
C GLU A 105 27.11 2.73 -11.47
N GLU A 106 26.92 2.40 -10.20
CA GLU A 106 27.94 1.82 -9.32
C GLU A 106 28.22 0.35 -9.66
N GLU A 107 27.16 -0.46 -9.87
CA GLU A 107 27.30 -1.90 -10.19
C GLU A 107 27.79 -2.12 -11.64
N PHE A 108 27.38 -1.27 -12.57
CA PHE A 108 27.68 -1.41 -14.01
C PHE A 108 28.31 -0.13 -14.58
N PRO A 109 29.56 0.21 -14.20
CA PRO A 109 30.19 1.48 -14.58
C PRO A 109 30.45 1.61 -16.10
N ASP A 110 30.46 0.50 -16.83
CA ASP A 110 30.64 0.48 -18.29
C ASP A 110 29.31 0.66 -19.06
N GLN A 111 28.16 0.67 -18.38
CA GLN A 111 26.86 0.92 -18.98
C GLN A 111 26.50 2.42 -18.93
N ALA A 112 25.86 2.91 -19.99
CA ALA A 112 25.37 4.28 -19.97
C ALA A 112 24.23 4.42 -18.93
N PRO A 113 24.27 5.46 -18.07
CA PRO A 113 23.21 5.69 -17.09
C PRO A 113 21.88 5.99 -17.77
N ARG A 114 20.78 5.53 -17.17
CA ARG A 114 19.45 5.88 -17.68
C ARG A 114 19.23 7.38 -17.54
N LYS A 115 18.60 7.98 -18.55
CA LYS A 115 18.13 9.37 -18.44
C LYS A 115 16.95 9.43 -17.49
N VAL A 116 17.17 10.00 -16.32
CA VAL A 116 16.15 10.19 -15.26
C VAL A 116 15.84 11.67 -15.07
N TYR A 117 14.56 12.00 -14.88
CA TYR A 117 14.16 13.34 -14.44
C TYR A 117 14.48 13.52 -12.95
N LYS A 118 15.50 14.34 -12.64
CA LYS A 118 16.01 14.52 -11.26
C LYS A 118 15.26 15.58 -10.43
N GLY A 119 14.41 16.40 -11.06
CA GLY A 119 13.69 17.50 -10.40
C GLY A 119 12.55 17.05 -9.51
N GLU A 120 11.92 18.00 -8.80
CA GLU A 120 10.69 17.71 -8.05
C GLU A 120 9.47 17.59 -8.96
N GLY A 121 8.54 16.71 -8.61
CA GLY A 121 7.24 16.64 -9.26
C GLY A 121 6.35 15.54 -8.70
N TRP A 122 5.24 15.29 -9.37
CA TRP A 122 4.17 14.42 -8.91
C TRP A 122 4.06 13.16 -9.77
N ILE A 123 3.99 12.00 -9.12
CA ILE A 123 3.70 10.70 -9.73
C ILE A 123 2.45 10.07 -9.11
N ARG A 124 1.86 9.07 -9.76
CA ARG A 124 0.78 8.31 -9.12
C ARG A 124 1.32 7.49 -7.96
N ALA A 125 0.51 7.31 -6.93
CA ALA A 125 0.92 6.58 -5.74
C ALA A 125 1.19 5.08 -5.96
N ASP A 126 0.60 4.49 -7.00
CA ASP A 126 0.80 3.09 -7.42
C ASP A 126 2.05 2.91 -8.31
N ASP A 127 2.68 4.00 -8.73
CA ASP A 127 3.95 4.02 -9.46
C ASP A 127 5.17 3.87 -8.56
N ALA A 128 4.97 3.90 -7.24
CA ALA A 128 6.02 3.74 -6.25
C ALA A 128 5.88 2.39 -5.51
N ARG A 129 7.02 1.90 -5.03
CA ARG A 129 7.15 0.74 -4.15
C ARG A 129 8.05 1.11 -2.97
N VAL A 130 7.78 0.48 -1.83
CA VAL A 130 8.62 0.54 -0.62
C VAL A 130 8.66 -0.85 0.01
N GLY A 131 9.66 -1.12 0.85
CA GLY A 131 9.68 -2.30 1.69
C GLY A 131 9.01 -2.01 3.03
N ILE A 132 8.25 -2.96 3.56
CA ILE A 132 7.61 -2.93 4.87
C ILE A 132 8.01 -4.16 5.68
N GLN A 133 8.89 -3.95 6.66
CA GLN A 133 9.34 -4.97 7.62
C GLN A 133 8.45 -5.03 8.86
N SER A 134 7.14 -5.05 8.63
CA SER A 134 6.16 -5.24 9.67
C SER A 134 5.18 -6.30 9.21
N ALA A 135 4.83 -7.19 10.12
CA ALA A 135 3.77 -8.16 9.93
C ALA A 135 2.39 -7.58 10.26
N ARG A 136 2.32 -6.32 10.73
CA ARG A 136 1.10 -5.76 11.33
C ARG A 136 0.72 -4.43 10.71
N GLY A 137 -0.54 -4.35 10.31
CA GLY A 137 -1.18 -3.13 9.82
C GLY A 137 -2.23 -2.64 10.81
N TYR A 138 -2.31 -1.33 11.02
CA TYR A 138 -3.11 -0.71 12.08
C TYR A 138 -4.17 0.25 11.52
N LEU A 139 -5.24 0.45 12.29
CA LEU A 139 -6.33 1.37 11.94
C LEU A 139 -5.89 2.84 11.99
N LYS A 140 -4.99 3.18 12.90
CA LYS A 140 -4.39 4.51 13.08
C LYS A 140 -2.87 4.37 13.08
N PRO A 141 -2.10 5.46 12.87
CA PRO A 141 -0.63 5.46 13.01
C PRO A 141 -0.23 5.38 14.50
N ASP A 142 -0.69 4.32 15.17
CA ASP A 142 -0.54 4.06 16.60
C ASP A 142 -0.60 2.55 16.81
N ALA A 143 0.45 1.98 17.39
CA ALA A 143 0.57 0.55 17.66
C ALA A 143 -0.43 0.04 18.72
N ALA A 144 -1.01 0.94 19.53
CA ALA A 144 -2.08 0.60 20.45
C ALA A 144 -3.47 0.57 19.77
N SER A 145 -3.58 1.05 18.53
CA SER A 145 -4.83 1.01 17.78
C SER A 145 -5.17 -0.39 17.27
N GLN A 146 -6.42 -0.57 16.80
CA GLN A 146 -6.87 -1.85 16.27
C GLN A 146 -5.96 -2.34 15.14
N ARG A 147 -5.51 -3.60 15.25
CA ARG A 147 -4.84 -4.30 14.15
C ARG A 147 -5.86 -4.70 13.08
N LEU A 148 -5.59 -4.29 11.85
CA LEU A 148 -6.36 -4.65 10.66
C LEU A 148 -5.72 -5.82 9.88
N VAL A 149 -4.40 -5.97 10.02
CA VAL A 149 -3.62 -7.05 9.41
C VAL A 149 -2.69 -7.63 10.46
N ASP A 150 -2.60 -8.95 10.50
CA ASP A 150 -1.60 -9.68 11.27
C ASP A 150 -1.10 -10.86 10.42
N LEU A 151 0.15 -10.79 9.99
CA LEU A 151 0.85 -11.80 9.18
C LEU A 151 1.70 -12.72 10.06
N GLY A 152 1.55 -12.66 11.39
CA GLY A 152 2.32 -13.47 12.31
C GLY A 152 3.80 -13.09 12.30
N GLY A 153 4.66 -14.01 11.87
CA GLY A 153 6.11 -13.78 11.79
C GLY A 153 6.57 -13.13 10.48
N ASP A 154 5.72 -13.16 9.45
CA ASP A 154 6.10 -12.78 8.09
C ASP A 154 5.92 -11.28 7.83
N TRP A 155 6.81 -10.68 7.05
CA TRP A 155 6.70 -9.25 6.71
C TRP A 155 5.80 -9.01 5.50
N LEU A 156 5.16 -7.83 5.44
CA LEU A 156 4.33 -7.46 4.29
C LEU A 156 5.11 -7.51 2.96
N THR A 157 6.38 -7.11 2.96
CA THR A 157 7.27 -7.21 1.77
C THR A 157 7.35 -8.63 1.20
N GLU A 158 7.31 -9.64 2.06
CA GLU A 158 7.48 -11.04 1.67
C GLU A 158 6.16 -11.65 1.17
N MET A 159 5.07 -11.25 1.83
CA MET A 159 3.75 -11.87 1.69
C MET A 159 2.82 -11.18 0.70
N GLY A 160 3.15 -9.96 0.29
CA GLY A 160 2.24 -9.14 -0.50
C GLY A 160 2.89 -8.04 -1.31
N LYS A 161 2.02 -7.17 -1.82
CA LYS A 161 2.36 -6.07 -2.71
C LYS A 161 1.71 -4.79 -2.21
N ILE A 162 2.41 -3.69 -2.40
CA ILE A 162 1.87 -2.35 -2.19
C ILE A 162 1.15 -1.92 -3.46
N GLN A 163 -0.12 -1.58 -3.33
CA GLN A 163 -0.95 -1.09 -4.42
C GLN A 163 -1.04 0.45 -4.44
N GLY A 164 -0.66 1.12 -3.35
CA GLY A 164 -0.52 2.56 -3.34
C GLY A 164 -0.14 3.12 -1.98
N ILE A 165 0.65 4.18 -1.98
CA ILE A 165 1.02 4.94 -0.79
C ILE A 165 0.04 6.11 -0.64
N ARG A 166 -0.72 6.13 0.44
CA ARG A 166 -1.87 7.05 0.59
C ARG A 166 -1.59 8.25 1.48
N ALA A 167 -0.84 8.05 2.55
CA ALA A 167 -0.55 9.09 3.52
C ALA A 167 0.67 8.73 4.37
N CYS A 168 1.22 9.72 5.05
CA CYS A 168 2.36 9.61 5.93
C CYS A 168 2.05 10.26 7.28
N HIS A 169 2.58 9.70 8.35
CA HIS A 169 2.51 10.29 9.69
C HIS A 169 3.74 9.86 10.48
N GLU A 170 4.69 10.76 10.65
CA GLU A 170 5.99 10.45 11.27
C GLU A 170 6.66 9.23 10.58
N ASN A 171 6.89 8.14 11.30
CA ASN A 171 7.46 6.90 10.78
C ASN A 171 6.40 5.88 10.27
N TRP A 172 5.15 6.30 10.18
CA TRP A 172 4.05 5.50 9.66
C TRP A 172 3.69 5.89 8.24
N VAL A 173 3.31 4.88 7.46
CA VAL A 173 2.78 5.07 6.12
C VAL A 173 1.48 4.29 5.96
N LEU A 174 0.47 4.96 5.41
CA LEU A 174 -0.81 4.38 5.07
C LEU A 174 -0.71 3.77 3.68
N LEU A 175 -0.95 2.46 3.60
CA LEU A 175 -0.79 1.70 2.36
C LEU A 175 -2.10 1.04 1.98
N ASP A 176 -2.41 1.08 0.69
CA ASP A 176 -3.26 0.06 0.07
C ASP A 176 -2.36 -1.14 -0.23
N TYR A 177 -2.75 -2.32 0.25
CA TYR A 177 -1.97 -3.55 0.14
C TYR A 177 -2.80 -4.69 -0.42
N LEU A 178 -2.09 -5.68 -0.99
CA LEU A 178 -2.62 -6.98 -1.37
C LEU A 178 -1.68 -8.06 -0.84
N VAL A 179 -2.15 -8.90 0.07
CA VAL A 179 -1.47 -10.13 0.51
C VAL A 179 -1.93 -11.25 -0.40
N ASP A 180 -1.04 -11.67 -1.29
CA ASP A 180 -1.28 -12.73 -2.27
C ASP A 180 -0.46 -14.00 -1.98
N ARG A 181 0.28 -14.05 -0.88
CA ARG A 181 1.05 -15.23 -0.44
C ARG A 181 0.73 -15.66 0.99
N LYS A 182 1.02 -16.91 1.31
CA LYS A 182 0.86 -17.52 2.64
C LYS A 182 1.95 -18.57 2.89
N ARG A 183 2.21 -18.89 4.15
CA ARG A 183 2.98 -20.10 4.53
C ARG A 183 2.14 -21.36 4.31
N SER A 184 2.72 -22.35 3.67
CA SER A 184 2.18 -23.70 3.58
C SER A 184 2.33 -24.42 4.93
N PRO A 185 1.65 -25.57 5.15
CA PRO A 185 1.91 -26.40 6.33
C PRO A 185 3.36 -26.90 6.45
N GLN A 186 4.13 -26.85 5.36
CA GLN A 186 5.55 -27.19 5.30
C GLN A 186 6.47 -25.97 5.50
N ASP A 187 5.91 -24.84 5.90
CA ASP A 187 6.60 -23.56 6.12
C ASP A 187 7.19 -22.91 4.84
N GLU A 188 6.70 -23.29 3.67
CA GLU A 188 7.08 -22.69 2.38
C GLU A 188 6.18 -21.50 2.04
N ILE A 189 6.73 -20.45 1.44
CA ILE A 189 5.93 -19.32 0.92
C ILE A 189 5.30 -19.75 -0.40
N VAL A 190 3.96 -19.80 -0.43
CA VAL A 190 3.16 -20.19 -1.59
C VAL A 190 2.13 -19.11 -1.93
N GLU A 191 1.66 -19.10 -3.18
CA GLU A 191 0.58 -18.19 -3.60
C GLU A 191 -0.74 -18.56 -2.92
N ARG A 192 -1.54 -17.55 -2.60
CA ARG A 192 -2.94 -17.70 -2.18
C ARG A 192 -3.80 -17.97 -3.39
N ALA A 193 -4.81 -18.83 -3.21
CA ALA A 193 -5.78 -19.04 -4.26
C ALA A 193 -6.58 -17.75 -4.54
N LYS A 194 -7.10 -17.61 -5.76
CA LYS A 194 -7.98 -16.50 -6.13
C LYS A 194 -9.20 -16.49 -5.21
N GLY A 195 -9.47 -15.35 -4.58
CA GLY A 195 -10.54 -15.19 -3.58
C GLY A 195 -10.09 -15.40 -2.12
N GLU A 196 -8.88 -15.91 -1.88
CA GLU A 196 -8.27 -15.99 -0.53
C GLU A 196 -7.30 -14.84 -0.24
N GLN A 197 -7.08 -13.96 -1.22
CA GLN A 197 -6.18 -12.82 -1.11
C GLN A 197 -6.73 -11.78 -0.13
N LEU A 198 -5.86 -11.18 0.67
CA LEU A 198 -6.26 -10.14 1.63
C LEU A 198 -5.88 -8.79 1.06
N ALA A 199 -6.85 -8.03 0.59
CA ALA A 199 -6.66 -6.64 0.19
C ALA A 199 -7.17 -5.70 1.27
N GLY A 200 -6.53 -4.55 1.43
CA GLY A 200 -7.05 -3.52 2.31
C GLY A 200 -6.15 -2.30 2.43
N ARG A 201 -6.50 -1.45 3.39
CA ARG A 201 -5.80 -0.23 3.74
C ARG A 201 -5.49 -0.20 5.22
N ALA A 202 -4.21 -0.03 5.56
CA ALA A 202 -3.76 0.04 6.95
C ALA A 202 -2.49 0.89 7.09
N TRP A 203 -2.25 1.39 8.30
CA TRP A 203 -1.01 2.06 8.67
C TRP A 203 0.07 1.02 9.02
N PHE A 204 1.24 1.16 8.41
CA PHE A 204 2.40 0.32 8.66
C PHE A 204 3.59 1.17 9.11
N ARG A 205 4.50 0.52 9.83
CA ARG A 205 5.82 1.04 10.22
C ARG A 205 6.90 0.08 9.73
N GLY A 206 8.17 0.43 9.98
CA GLY A 206 9.30 -0.40 9.55
C GLY A 206 9.57 -0.30 8.05
N LEU A 207 9.46 0.92 7.50
CA LEU A 207 9.85 1.19 6.13
C LEU A 207 11.30 0.81 5.90
N CYS A 208 11.54 0.21 4.74
CA CYS A 208 12.86 -0.01 4.19
C CYS A 208 12.95 0.80 2.90
N ASP A 209 13.86 1.76 2.88
CA ASP A 209 14.09 2.72 1.81
C ASP A 209 15.18 2.27 0.83
N VAL A 210 15.80 1.10 1.07
CA VAL A 210 16.86 0.52 0.23
C VAL A 210 16.34 -0.75 -0.45
N GLN A 211 16.51 -0.83 -1.76
CA GLN A 211 16.12 -2.01 -2.56
C GLN A 211 17.11 -3.18 -2.39
N GLU A 212 18.36 -2.90 -1.99
CA GLU A 212 19.50 -3.81 -2.10
C GLU A 212 19.77 -4.68 -0.87
N THR A 213 19.75 -4.13 0.33
CA THR A 213 20.11 -4.89 1.52
C THR A 213 18.87 -5.53 2.11
N THR A 214 19.03 -6.77 2.60
CA THR A 214 18.06 -7.32 3.54
C THR A 214 17.81 -6.23 4.57
N CYS A 215 16.57 -5.79 4.62
CA CYS A 215 16.16 -4.82 5.56
C CYS A 215 16.34 -5.53 6.92
N ASP A 216 17.48 -5.29 7.59
CA ASP A 216 17.94 -6.08 8.74
C ASP A 216 17.50 -5.42 10.07
N MET A 217 16.47 -4.57 10.01
CA MET A 217 15.99 -3.94 11.23
C MET A 217 15.33 -5.01 12.10
N LYS A 218 15.68 -5.02 13.39
CA LYS A 218 14.93 -5.81 14.39
C LYS A 218 13.45 -5.49 14.19
N SER A 219 12.62 -6.53 14.00
CA SER A 219 11.18 -6.40 13.80
C SER A 219 10.62 -5.32 14.72
N VAL A 220 10.03 -4.30 14.11
CA VAL A 220 9.47 -3.15 14.82
C VAL A 220 8.25 -3.52 15.64
N ASP A 221 7.75 -4.75 15.50
CA ASP A 221 6.48 -5.24 16.03
C ASP A 221 6.56 -5.85 17.44
N ARG A 222 7.66 -5.58 18.16
CA ARG A 222 7.76 -5.93 19.58
C ARG A 222 6.84 -5.08 20.45
#